data_AF-A0A851X7Z9-F1
#
_entry.id   AF-A0A851X7Z9-F1
#
_cell.length_a   1.000
_cell.length_b   1.000
_cell.length_c   1.000
_cell.angle_alpha   90.00
_cell.angle_beta   90.00
_cell.angle_gamma   90.00
#
_symmetry.space_group_name_H-M   'P 1'
#
loop_
_entity.id
_entity.type
_entity.pdbx_description
1 polymer ?
#
loop_
_entity_poly.entity_id
_entity_poly.type
_entity_poly.pdbx_seq_one_letter_code
_entity_poly.pdbx_strand_id
1 'polypeptide(L)'
;QVQTIVNKALKLYSEDRTGLVDFLPWNLEAKSGSILSTRCTETSDARKAVVSLFGISLCHATRSPRAVIQPDVHPGNCCTFKGSQGHLVIRLSMKIYPTAFTLEHIPKTLSPTGTITSAPRKFLVYVNDEYQESGTLLGAYVYDQEGEPLQMFPMNHQTAFQLVELRVLSNWGDEDYTCLYRFRVHGNVAQ
;
A
#
# COMPACT_ATOMS: atom_id res chain seq x y z
N GLN A 1 -31.94 -5.46 -18.85
CA GLN A 1 -31.19 -6.27 -17.85
C GLN A 1 -29.68 -6.11 -18.01
N VAL A 2 -29.10 -6.38 -19.19
CA VAL A 2 -27.64 -6.26 -19.44
C VAL A 2 -27.10 -4.86 -19.14
N GLN A 3 -27.76 -3.81 -19.62
CA GLN A 3 -27.33 -2.43 -19.41
C GLN A 3 -27.25 -2.05 -17.92
N THR A 4 -28.16 -2.57 -17.09
CA THR A 4 -28.14 -2.36 -15.64
C THR A 4 -26.93 -3.02 -14.98
N ILE A 5 -26.55 -4.23 -15.43
CA ILE A 5 -25.37 -4.94 -14.92
C ILE A 5 -24.10 -4.19 -15.31
N VAL A 6 -23.98 -3.78 -16.58
CA VAL A 6 -22.84 -3.01 -17.08
C VAL A 6 -22.68 -1.69 -16.32
N ASN A 7 -23.77 -0.94 -16.14
CA ASN A 7 -23.73 0.33 -15.42
C ASN A 7 -23.33 0.14 -13.94
N LYS A 8 -23.79 -0.93 -13.29
CA LYS A 8 -23.36 -1.25 -11.91
C LYS A 8 -21.88 -1.59 -11.82
N ALA A 9 -21.37 -2.40 -12.75
CA ALA A 9 -19.95 -2.77 -12.78
C ALA A 9 -19.04 -1.55 -13.05
N LEU A 10 -19.41 -0.71 -14.02
CA LEU A 10 -18.68 0.53 -14.32
C LEU A 10 -18.74 1.52 -13.16
N LYS A 11 -19.88 1.61 -12.48
CA LYS A 11 -20.02 2.43 -11.27
C LYS A 11 -19.05 1.97 -10.19
N LEU A 12 -19.05 0.67 -9.85
CA LEU A 12 -18.12 0.13 -8.85
C LEU A 12 -16.65 0.35 -9.26
N TYR A 13 -16.32 0.17 -10.54
CA TYR A 13 -14.98 0.46 -11.05
C TYR A 13 -14.59 1.92 -10.85
N SER A 14 -15.52 2.86 -11.10
CA SER A 14 -15.30 4.30 -10.86
C SER A 14 -15.22 4.67 -9.39
N GLU A 15 -15.80 3.87 -8.49
CA GLU A 15 -15.73 4.02 -7.03
C GLU A 15 -14.48 3.32 -6.46
N ASP A 16 -13.32 3.61 -7.07
CA ASP A 16 -11.99 3.06 -6.72
C ASP A 16 -11.92 1.52 -6.72
N ARG A 17 -12.79 0.86 -7.50
CA ARG A 17 -12.98 -0.60 -7.62
C ARG A 17 -13.49 -1.31 -6.37
N THR A 18 -13.42 -0.71 -5.18
CA THR A 18 -13.86 -1.30 -3.91
C THR A 18 -15.23 -0.81 -3.48
N GLY A 19 -15.64 0.40 -3.86
CA GLY A 19 -16.82 1.05 -3.30
C GLY A 19 -16.67 1.44 -1.82
N LEU A 20 -15.44 1.40 -1.28
CA LEU A 20 -15.14 1.67 0.12
C LEU A 20 -14.27 2.93 0.25
N VAL A 21 -14.52 3.71 1.30
CA VAL A 21 -13.71 4.88 1.63
C VAL A 21 -12.30 4.43 2.05
N ASP A 22 -11.28 5.02 1.44
CA ASP A 22 -9.87 4.87 1.81
C ASP A 22 -9.48 6.01 2.78
N PHE A 23 -9.19 5.67 4.04
CA PHE A 23 -8.83 6.65 5.06
C PHE A 23 -7.34 7.03 5.07
N LEU A 24 -6.58 6.60 4.06
CA LEU A 24 -5.21 7.07 3.88
C LEU A 24 -5.17 8.51 3.35
N PRO A 25 -4.21 9.34 3.80
CA PRO A 25 -4.25 10.78 3.60
C PRO A 25 -3.70 11.27 2.24
N TRP A 26 -4.08 10.62 1.13
CA TRP A 26 -3.47 10.86 -0.18
C TRP A 26 -3.62 12.29 -0.73
N ASN A 27 -4.68 13.02 -0.31
CA ASN A 27 -5.03 14.37 -0.76
C ASN A 27 -4.74 15.48 0.27
N LEU A 28 -4.23 15.14 1.45
CA LEU A 28 -3.90 16.12 2.47
C LEU A 28 -2.51 16.69 2.20
N GLU A 29 -2.39 18.01 2.22
CA GLU A 29 -1.09 18.68 2.15
C GLU A 29 -0.13 18.04 3.15
N ALA A 30 1.10 17.84 2.69
CA ALA A 30 2.23 17.13 3.30
C ALA A 30 2.54 17.40 4.79
N LYS A 31 1.86 18.33 5.45
CA LYS A 31 2.02 18.69 6.85
C LYS A 31 1.14 17.93 7.85
N SER A 32 0.06 17.25 7.42
CA SER A 32 -0.88 16.60 8.36
C SER A 32 -1.14 15.11 8.11
N GLY A 33 -0.96 14.64 6.88
CA GLY A 33 -1.16 13.24 6.47
C GLY A 33 0.12 12.41 6.47
N SER A 34 0.98 12.57 7.48
CA SER A 34 2.36 12.09 7.39
C SER A 34 2.41 10.57 7.54
N ILE A 35 3.05 9.91 6.58
CA ILE A 35 3.77 8.67 6.86
C ILE A 35 4.72 8.97 8.02
N LEU A 36 4.39 8.49 9.21
CA LEU A 36 5.00 8.93 10.48
C LEU A 36 6.35 8.28 10.72
N SER A 37 6.53 7.08 10.20
CA SER A 37 7.81 6.40 10.18
C SER A 37 7.83 5.42 9.03
N THR A 38 8.83 5.59 8.18
CA THR A 38 9.27 4.54 7.27
C THR A 38 10.66 4.14 7.71
N ARG A 39 10.80 2.96 8.31
CA ARG A 39 11.97 2.16 7.95
C ARG A 39 11.58 1.37 6.72
N CYS A 40 11.40 2.08 5.61
CA CYS A 40 11.81 1.55 4.32
C CYS A 40 13.32 1.34 4.50
N THR A 41 13.69 0.14 4.96
CA THR A 41 15.07 -0.31 5.11
C THR A 41 15.77 0.08 3.83
N GLU A 42 16.63 1.11 3.90
CA GLU A 42 17.32 1.77 2.78
C GLU A 42 16.58 1.60 1.45
N THR A 43 15.78 2.57 0.98
CA THR A 43 15.15 2.50 -0.35
C THR A 43 16.18 1.96 -1.35
N SER A 44 16.00 0.70 -1.77
CA SER A 44 17.09 -0.05 -2.35
C SER A 44 17.54 0.67 -3.60
N ASP A 45 18.85 0.67 -3.86
CA ASP A 45 19.49 1.16 -5.08
C ASP A 45 19.06 0.43 -6.36
N ALA A 46 17.93 -0.29 -6.32
CA ALA A 46 17.34 -1.01 -7.43
C ALA A 46 16.80 -0.01 -8.45
N ARG A 47 17.69 0.38 -9.38
CA ARG A 47 17.44 1.14 -10.61
C ARG A 47 16.88 2.53 -10.36
N LYS A 48 17.70 3.40 -9.76
CA LYS A 48 17.51 4.86 -9.76
C LYS A 48 17.35 5.36 -11.20
N ALA A 49 16.17 5.88 -11.56
CA ALA A 49 16.02 6.60 -12.81
C ALA A 49 16.90 7.86 -12.76
N VAL A 50 17.78 8.03 -13.74
CA VAL A 50 18.67 9.20 -13.83
C VAL A 50 17.91 10.32 -14.50
N VAL A 51 17.68 11.41 -13.78
CA VAL A 51 17.18 12.66 -14.36
C VAL A 51 18.38 13.34 -15.00
N SER A 52 18.42 13.39 -16.33
CA SER A 52 19.47 14.07 -17.08
C SER A 52 18.94 15.31 -17.78
N LEU A 53 19.69 16.41 -17.76
CA LEU A 53 19.46 17.58 -18.59
C LEU A 53 20.69 17.80 -19.47
N PHE A 54 20.49 17.86 -20.80
CA PHE A 54 21.58 17.95 -21.78
C PHE A 54 22.68 16.88 -21.61
N GLY A 55 22.30 15.65 -21.26
CA GLY A 55 23.26 14.54 -21.06
C GLY A 55 24.05 14.59 -19.75
N ILE A 56 23.83 15.60 -18.90
CA ILE A 56 24.40 15.68 -17.55
C ILE A 56 23.40 15.08 -16.57
N SER A 57 23.84 14.06 -15.82
CA SER A 57 23.06 13.46 -14.73
C SER A 57 22.87 14.49 -13.60
N LEU A 58 21.64 14.98 -13.43
CA LEU A 58 21.29 15.97 -12.39
C LEU A 58 21.02 15.29 -11.05
N CYS A 59 20.16 14.27 -11.04
CA CYS A 59 19.81 13.54 -9.83
C CYS A 59 19.26 12.15 -10.14
N HIS A 60 19.30 11.28 -9.14
CA HIS A 60 18.70 9.96 -9.17
C HIS A 60 17.32 10.01 -8.51
N ALA A 61 16.26 9.64 -9.22
CA ALA A 61 14.92 9.59 -8.65
C ALA A 61 14.81 8.38 -7.71
N THR A 62 14.75 8.64 -6.41
CA THR A 62 14.29 7.69 -5.40
C THR A 62 12.78 7.83 -5.26
N ARG A 63 12.06 6.69 -5.25
CA ARG A 63 10.60 6.71 -5.11
C ARG A 63 10.23 6.86 -3.64
N SER A 64 9.45 7.89 -3.33
CA SER A 64 9.01 8.19 -1.97
C SER A 64 8.06 7.11 -1.46
N PRO A 65 8.09 6.77 -0.16
CA PRO A 65 7.08 5.91 0.48
C PRO A 65 5.64 6.41 0.28
N ARG A 66 5.46 7.66 -0.13
CA ARG A 66 4.18 8.23 -0.57
C ARG A 66 3.52 7.50 -1.73
N ALA A 67 4.26 6.76 -2.55
CA ALA A 67 3.68 5.96 -3.63
C ALA A 67 2.62 4.99 -3.09
N VAL A 68 2.81 4.41 -1.90
CA VAL A 68 1.89 3.42 -1.29
C VAL A 68 0.49 3.99 -1.02
N ILE A 69 0.40 5.29 -0.77
CA ILE A 69 -0.88 5.94 -0.46
C ILE A 69 -1.48 6.65 -1.68
N GLN A 70 -0.78 6.69 -2.81
CA GLN A 70 -1.27 7.31 -4.04
C GLN A 70 -2.05 6.30 -4.88
N PRO A 71 -3.03 6.76 -5.69
CA PRO A 71 -3.85 5.85 -6.51
C PRO A 71 -3.12 5.27 -7.72
N ASP A 72 -1.91 5.74 -8.03
CA ASP A 72 -1.15 5.32 -9.21
C ASP A 72 -0.47 3.96 -8.99
N VAL A 73 -0.91 2.96 -9.77
CA VAL A 73 -0.41 1.57 -9.72
C VAL A 73 0.25 1.13 -11.02
N HIS A 74 0.75 2.05 -11.85
CA HIS A 74 1.46 1.69 -13.08
C HIS A 74 2.82 1.04 -12.77
N PRO A 75 3.30 0.08 -13.59
CA PRO A 75 4.58 -0.59 -13.38
C PRO A 75 5.73 0.36 -13.03
N GLY A 76 6.35 0.11 -11.88
CA GLY A 76 7.41 0.93 -11.31
C GLY A 76 6.93 1.91 -10.24
N ASN A 77 5.68 2.37 -10.24
CA ASN A 77 5.20 3.37 -9.27
C ASN A 77 4.86 2.74 -7.91
N CYS A 78 5.86 2.11 -7.28
CA CYS A 78 5.76 1.49 -5.96
C CYS A 78 6.81 2.05 -5.00
N CYS A 79 6.56 1.86 -3.72
CA CYS A 79 7.57 2.01 -2.69
C CYS A 79 8.40 0.73 -2.59
N THR A 80 9.71 0.85 -2.70
CA THR A 80 10.65 -0.26 -2.58
C THR A 80 11.36 -0.23 -1.23
N PHE A 81 11.57 -1.41 -0.65
CA PHE A 81 12.49 -1.60 0.48
C PHE A 81 13.39 -2.80 0.21
N LYS A 82 14.58 -2.77 0.83
CA LYS A 82 15.62 -3.78 0.61
C LYS A 82 15.25 -5.12 1.23
N GLY A 83 15.49 -6.20 0.49
CA GLY A 83 15.15 -7.56 0.88
C GLY A 83 13.65 -7.80 0.93
N SER A 84 13.25 -8.77 1.76
CA SER A 84 11.89 -9.30 1.83
C SER A 84 11.08 -8.81 3.04
N GLN A 85 11.66 -7.96 3.89
CA GLN A 85 11.06 -7.48 5.14
C GLN A 85 11.14 -5.96 5.26
N GLY A 86 10.04 -5.35 5.72
CA GLY A 86 9.93 -3.90 5.87
C GLY A 86 8.66 -3.52 6.61
N HIS A 87 8.56 -2.25 7.04
CA HIS A 87 7.34 -1.74 7.65
C HIS A 87 7.06 -0.29 7.25
N LEU A 88 5.77 0.05 7.28
CA LEU A 88 5.23 1.36 6.94
C LEU A 88 4.22 1.76 8.01
N VAL A 89 4.47 2.88 8.70
CA VAL A 89 3.55 3.45 9.68
C VAL A 89 2.83 4.65 9.08
N ILE A 90 1.50 4.60 9.08
CA ILE A 90 0.63 5.58 8.42
C ILE A 90 -0.34 6.16 9.44
N ARG A 91 -0.42 7.49 9.48
CA ARG A 91 -1.51 8.20 10.15
C ARG A 91 -2.71 8.31 9.22
N LEU A 92 -3.86 7.81 9.65
CA LEU A 92 -5.12 7.93 8.95
C LEU A 92 -5.65 9.37 9.03
N SER A 93 -6.45 9.76 8.05
CA SER A 93 -7.12 11.07 8.01
C SER A 93 -8.13 11.26 9.15
N MET A 94 -8.69 10.15 9.65
CA MET A 94 -9.65 10.13 10.76
C MET A 94 -9.40 8.91 11.66
N LYS A 95 -9.82 8.99 12.92
CA LYS A 95 -9.89 7.83 13.81
C LYS A 95 -11.07 6.95 13.39
N ILE A 96 -10.83 5.66 13.12
CA ILE A 96 -11.85 4.74 12.57
C ILE A 96 -11.88 3.41 13.33
N TYR A 97 -13.04 2.75 13.33
CA TYR A 97 -13.20 1.31 13.58
C TYR A 97 -12.90 0.56 12.28
N PRO A 98 -11.72 -0.08 12.15
CA PRO A 98 -11.29 -0.60 10.87
C PRO A 98 -12.05 -1.91 10.54
N THR A 99 -12.40 -2.09 9.27
CA THR A 99 -13.27 -3.18 8.76
C THR A 99 -12.65 -3.99 7.63
N ALA A 100 -11.68 -3.42 6.92
CA ALA A 100 -10.93 -4.13 5.91
C ALA A 100 -9.62 -3.42 5.59
N PHE A 101 -8.66 -4.20 5.11
CA PHE A 101 -7.48 -3.70 4.44
C PHE A 101 -7.53 -4.11 2.97
N THR A 102 -7.00 -3.27 2.09
CA THR A 102 -6.80 -3.65 0.69
C THR A 102 -5.32 -3.50 0.35
N LEU A 103 -4.77 -4.51 -0.30
CA LEU A 103 -3.42 -4.48 -0.84
C LEU A 103 -3.47 -4.75 -2.32
N GLU A 104 -2.78 -3.92 -3.08
CA GLU A 104 -2.77 -3.96 -4.52
C GLU A 104 -1.34 -4.07 -5.04
N HIS A 105 -1.17 -4.86 -6.10
CA HIS A 105 0.06 -4.98 -6.87
C HIS A 105 -0.26 -4.99 -8.37
N ILE A 106 0.71 -4.74 -9.24
CA ILE A 106 0.52 -4.91 -10.69
C ILE A 106 0.17 -6.37 -11.03
N PRO A 107 -0.68 -6.61 -12.04
CA PRO A 107 -0.88 -7.95 -12.59
C PRO A 107 0.41 -8.45 -13.27
N LYS A 108 0.59 -9.78 -13.30
CA LYS A 108 1.71 -10.45 -14.00
C LYS A 108 1.82 -10.03 -15.47
N THR A 109 0.68 -9.80 -16.14
CA THR A 109 0.59 -9.39 -17.54
C THR A 109 1.19 -8.01 -17.82
N LEU A 110 1.32 -7.15 -16.80
CA LEU A 110 1.95 -5.84 -16.91
C LEU A 110 3.37 -5.81 -16.34
N SER A 111 3.88 -6.95 -15.86
CA SER A 111 5.27 -7.07 -15.42
C SER A 111 6.20 -7.37 -16.61
N PRO A 112 7.32 -6.65 -16.78
CA PRO A 112 8.29 -6.94 -17.85
C PRO A 112 8.84 -8.37 -17.85
N THR A 113 8.89 -9.01 -16.68
CA THR A 113 9.37 -10.39 -16.53
C THR A 113 8.24 -11.43 -16.59
N GLY A 114 6.98 -11.00 -16.68
CA GLY A 114 5.81 -11.88 -16.53
C GLY A 114 5.62 -12.44 -15.12
N THR A 115 6.41 -12.01 -14.14
CA THR A 115 6.38 -12.45 -12.75
C THR A 115 6.27 -11.26 -11.79
N ILE A 116 5.82 -11.51 -10.56
CA ILE A 116 5.71 -10.49 -9.50
C ILE A 116 6.40 -10.96 -8.22
N THR A 117 7.61 -11.52 -8.34
CA THR A 117 8.40 -12.05 -7.20
C THR A 117 8.68 -11.02 -6.12
N SER A 118 8.72 -9.73 -6.47
CA SER A 118 8.89 -8.61 -5.53
C SER A 118 7.58 -8.18 -4.85
N ALA A 119 6.44 -8.79 -5.17
CA ALA A 119 5.19 -8.52 -4.46
C ALA A 119 5.29 -8.99 -3.01
N PRO A 120 4.68 -8.27 -2.05
CA PRO A 120 4.58 -8.74 -0.68
C PRO A 120 3.85 -10.08 -0.63
N ARG A 121 4.26 -10.95 0.29
CA ARG A 121 3.62 -12.25 0.53
C ARG A 121 2.95 -12.26 1.88
N LYS A 122 3.69 -12.59 2.95
CA LYS A 122 3.17 -12.58 4.32
C LYS A 122 3.32 -11.18 4.91
N PHE A 123 2.25 -10.65 5.48
CA PHE A 123 2.29 -9.36 6.17
C PHE A 123 1.40 -9.34 7.40
N LEU A 124 1.72 -8.44 8.32
CA LEU A 124 0.97 -8.17 9.54
C LEU A 124 0.44 -6.74 9.48
N VAL A 125 -0.70 -6.52 10.09
CA VAL A 125 -1.22 -5.17 10.32
C VAL A 125 -1.34 -4.94 11.81
N TYR A 126 -0.68 -3.89 12.29
CA TYR A 126 -0.76 -3.41 13.66
C TYR A 126 -1.47 -2.06 13.70
N VAL A 127 -1.98 -1.73 14.87
CA VAL A 127 -2.50 -0.42 15.20
C VAL A 127 -1.87 0.07 16.48
N ASN A 128 -1.54 1.35 16.51
CA ASN A 128 -0.99 1.98 17.70
C ASN A 128 -1.95 3.09 18.14
N ASP A 129 -1.99 3.32 19.44
CA ASP A 129 -2.44 4.58 19.98
C ASP A 129 -1.24 5.54 20.07
N GLU A 130 -1.45 6.84 19.93
CA GLU A 130 -0.38 7.85 20.03
C GLU A 130 0.32 7.82 21.40
N TYR A 131 -0.32 7.21 22.40
CA TYR A 131 0.14 7.08 23.78
C TYR A 131 0.75 5.72 24.14
N GLN A 132 0.75 4.73 23.22
CA GLN A 132 1.26 3.38 23.48
C GLN A 132 2.55 3.10 22.71
N GLU A 133 3.59 2.66 23.42
CA GLU A 133 4.88 2.27 22.83
C GLU A 133 4.80 0.97 22.01
N SER A 134 3.81 0.11 22.26
CA SER A 134 3.66 -1.20 21.60
C SER A 134 2.34 -1.30 20.85
N GLY A 135 2.42 -1.69 19.57
CA GLY A 135 1.26 -1.85 18.70
C GLY A 135 0.44 -3.10 18.96
N THR A 136 -0.88 -2.99 18.81
CA THR A 136 -1.81 -4.12 18.85
C THR A 136 -1.88 -4.79 17.49
N LEU A 137 -1.65 -6.10 17.42
CA LEU A 137 -1.78 -6.88 16.19
C LEU A 137 -3.26 -7.03 15.81
N LEU A 138 -3.66 -6.54 14.64
CA LEU A 138 -5.00 -6.73 14.09
C LEU A 138 -5.14 -8.04 13.32
N GLY A 139 -4.07 -8.48 12.65
CA GLY A 139 -4.12 -9.73 11.89
C GLY A 139 -2.85 -10.02 11.10
N ALA A 140 -2.78 -11.27 10.64
CA ALA A 140 -1.76 -11.79 9.76
C ALA A 140 -2.41 -12.24 8.45
N TYR A 141 -1.83 -11.82 7.32
CA TYR A 141 -2.43 -12.00 6.01
C TYR A 141 -1.38 -12.48 5.00
N VAL A 142 -1.87 -13.02 3.88
CA VAL A 142 -1.05 -13.45 2.76
C VAL A 142 -1.63 -12.84 1.49
N TYR A 143 -0.84 -12.04 0.78
CA TYR A 143 -1.17 -11.60 -0.57
C TYR A 143 -0.84 -12.71 -1.56
N ASP A 144 -1.82 -13.14 -2.36
CA ASP A 144 -1.71 -14.25 -3.30
C ASP A 144 -1.23 -13.77 -4.68
N GLN A 145 -0.04 -14.18 -5.12
CA GLN A 145 0.44 -13.80 -6.46
C GLN A 145 -0.35 -14.42 -7.62
N GLU A 146 -1.14 -15.47 -7.38
CA GLU A 146 -2.03 -16.09 -8.36
C GLU A 146 -3.45 -15.51 -8.34
N GLY A 147 -3.76 -14.70 -7.33
CA GLY A 147 -5.05 -14.05 -7.16
C GLY A 147 -5.21 -12.77 -7.99
N GLU A 148 -6.32 -12.07 -7.75
CA GLU A 148 -6.57 -10.78 -8.38
C GLU A 148 -5.52 -9.73 -7.94
N PRO A 149 -5.17 -8.75 -8.80
CA PRO A 149 -4.19 -7.72 -8.47
C PRO A 149 -4.55 -6.88 -7.24
N LEU A 150 -5.85 -6.68 -6.99
CA LEU A 150 -6.39 -5.97 -5.83
C LEU A 150 -7.03 -7.01 -4.89
N GLN A 151 -6.49 -7.13 -3.68
CA GLN A 151 -6.94 -8.12 -2.69
C GLN A 151 -7.42 -7.44 -1.43
N MET A 152 -8.60 -7.85 -0.97
CA MET A 152 -9.24 -7.32 0.22
C MET A 152 -9.18 -8.33 1.36
N PHE A 153 -8.84 -7.83 2.54
CA PHE A 153 -8.68 -8.59 3.76
C PHE A 153 -9.68 -8.07 4.79
N PRO A 154 -10.89 -8.67 4.85
CA PRO A 154 -11.94 -8.23 5.78
C PRO A 154 -11.56 -8.59 7.21
N MET A 155 -11.92 -7.72 8.15
CA MET A 155 -11.76 -7.95 9.57
C MET A 155 -12.74 -7.08 10.36
N ASN A 156 -12.80 -7.22 11.68
CA ASN A 156 -13.66 -6.37 12.49
C ASN A 156 -12.99 -6.13 13.84
N HIS A 157 -12.78 -4.85 14.18
CA HIS A 157 -12.17 -4.47 15.44
C HIS A 157 -13.01 -3.41 16.16
N GLN A 158 -13.23 -3.62 17.46
CA GLN A 158 -14.13 -2.79 18.29
C GLN A 158 -13.47 -1.51 18.80
N THR A 159 -12.14 -1.44 18.79
CA THR A 159 -11.40 -0.22 19.16
C THR A 159 -11.08 0.60 17.91
N ALA A 160 -11.24 1.91 18.02
CA ALA A 160 -10.91 2.83 16.95
C ALA A 160 -9.45 3.30 17.01
N PHE A 161 -8.82 3.43 15.86
CA PHE A 161 -7.41 3.83 15.74
C PHE A 161 -7.21 4.87 14.64
N GLN A 162 -6.12 5.61 14.76
CA GLN A 162 -5.67 6.55 13.74
C GLN A 162 -4.25 6.23 13.24
N LEU A 163 -3.52 5.35 13.92
CA LEU A 163 -2.20 4.88 13.48
C LEU A 163 -2.27 3.43 13.06
N VAL A 164 -1.82 3.13 11.84
CA VAL A 164 -1.75 1.78 11.29
C VAL A 164 -0.31 1.50 10.86
N GLU A 165 0.22 0.34 11.25
CA GLU A 165 1.50 -0.16 10.76
C GLU A 165 1.26 -1.39 9.88
N LEU A 166 1.68 -1.32 8.62
CA LEU A 166 1.83 -2.47 7.75
C LEU A 166 3.25 -3.02 7.90
N ARG A 167 3.38 -4.30 8.26
CA ARG A 167 4.68 -4.99 8.39
C ARG A 167 4.75 -6.18 7.44
N VAL A 168 5.61 -6.08 6.42
CA VAL A 168 5.87 -7.17 5.48
C VAL A 168 6.92 -8.11 6.06
N LEU A 169 6.61 -9.41 6.07
CA LEU A 169 7.46 -10.47 6.62
C LEU A 169 8.21 -11.27 5.54
N SER A 170 7.69 -11.27 4.31
CA SER A 170 8.30 -11.95 3.15
C SER A 170 7.70 -11.42 1.85
N ASN A 171 8.37 -11.67 0.72
CA ASN A 171 7.86 -11.48 -0.64
C ASN A 171 7.73 -12.84 -1.35
N TRP A 172 7.50 -12.82 -2.66
CA TRP A 172 7.32 -14.00 -3.51
C TRP A 172 8.62 -14.53 -4.15
N GLY A 173 9.80 -14.15 -3.62
CA GLY A 173 11.08 -14.74 -4.00
C GLY A 173 12.09 -13.79 -4.65
N ASP A 174 11.84 -12.48 -4.63
CA ASP A 174 12.86 -11.50 -5.03
C ASP A 174 13.89 -11.33 -3.89
N GLU A 175 15.17 -11.55 -4.20
CA GLU A 175 16.24 -11.52 -3.18
C GLU A 175 16.68 -10.08 -2.84
N ASP A 176 16.47 -9.14 -3.76
CA ASP A 176 17.02 -7.79 -3.66
C ASP A 176 16.04 -6.81 -2.99
N TYR A 177 14.74 -6.91 -3.32
CA TYR A 177 13.76 -5.93 -2.85
C TYR A 177 12.32 -6.45 -2.80
N THR A 178 11.48 -5.68 -2.12
CA THR A 178 10.03 -5.83 -2.16
C THR A 178 9.40 -4.50 -2.59
N CYS A 179 8.33 -4.57 -3.39
CA CYS A 179 7.68 -3.43 -4.03
C CYS A 179 6.21 -3.38 -3.59
N LEU A 180 5.86 -2.33 -2.84
CA LEU A 180 4.50 -2.04 -2.36
C LEU A 180 3.87 -0.98 -3.24
N TYR A 181 2.84 -1.34 -4.02
CA TYR A 181 2.14 -0.40 -4.90
C TYR A 181 1.10 0.42 -4.15
N ARG A 182 0.03 -0.20 -3.64
CA ARG A 182 -1.00 0.53 -2.90
C ARG A 182 -1.54 -0.28 -1.73
N PHE A 183 -1.59 0.36 -0.57
CA PHE A 183 -2.28 -0.14 0.61
C PHE A 183 -3.47 0.78 0.88
N ARG A 184 -4.59 0.24 1.38
CA ARG A 184 -5.78 1.03 1.74
C ARG A 184 -6.32 0.54 3.06
N VAL A 185 -6.91 1.46 3.82
CA VAL A 185 -7.54 1.15 5.11
C VAL A 185 -8.99 1.61 5.07
N HIS A 186 -9.90 0.68 5.35
CA HIS A 186 -11.35 0.89 5.32
C HIS A 186 -11.94 0.75 6.72
N GLY A 187 -12.98 1.51 7.04
CA GLY A 187 -13.59 1.50 8.36
C GLY A 187 -14.77 2.45 8.51
N ASN A 188 -15.34 2.45 9.70
CA ASN A 188 -16.35 3.43 10.11
C ASN A 188 -15.70 4.50 10.97
N VAL A 189 -16.04 5.76 10.75
CA VAL A 189 -15.54 6.87 11.57
C VAL A 189 -15.96 6.68 13.04
N ALA A 190 -15.02 6.85 13.95
CA ALA A 190 -15.35 6.94 15.37
C ALA A 190 -15.98 8.31 15.67
N GLN A 191 -17.22 8.30 16.18
CA GLN A 191 -17.92 9.49 16.66
C GLN A 191 -17.38 9.94 18.01
#